data_AF-A0A553N0P8-F1
#
_entry.id   AF-A0A553N0P8-F1
#
_cell.length_a   1.000
_cell.length_b   1.000
_cell.length_c   1.000
_cell.angle_alpha   90.00
_cell.angle_beta   90.00
_cell.angle_gamma   90.00
#
_symmetry.space_group_name_H-M   'P 1'
#
loop_
_entity.id
_entity.type
_entity.pdbx_description
1 polymer ?
#
loop_
_entity_poly.entity_id
_entity_poly.type
_entity_poly.pdbx_seq_one_letter_code
_entity_poly.pdbx_strand_id
1 'polypeptide(L)'
;MMTEFGFGDYSSSLYIDIVSLFCSSSASVHTLCRGDQDAALDLFSSITENPFDCACEVTFMKDKYLLPARSRFLLSDITRMHPLVNSGEKYDLIVLDPPWENKSVKRSNRYNWLASSQLKQLPVPLLAAPGCLVVSWVTNRAKHRQFIKEELYPLWGIEVMAEWFWVKVTRSGEFVFPLDSQHKKPYEVLILGKLNSCREVEESSSAVNTLPDQKLLLSVPSTLHSHKPSLSAVLKPYIPEHPRCLELFARSLQADWSCWGNEVIKLQHCQYFTRETQ
;
A
#
# COMPACT_ATOMS: atom_id res chain seq x y z
N MET A 1 -37.51 -2.02 38.21
CA MET A 1 -36.47 -3.03 38.00
C MET A 1 -36.59 -3.51 36.56
N MET A 2 -36.00 -2.78 35.61
CA MET A 2 -35.81 -3.23 34.24
C MET A 2 -34.34 -3.03 33.92
N THR A 3 -33.72 -4.15 33.60
CA THR A 3 -32.31 -4.41 33.41
C THR A 3 -31.78 -3.80 32.12
N GLU A 4 -30.60 -3.17 32.23
CA GLU A 4 -29.72 -2.79 31.14
C GLU A 4 -29.37 -4.03 30.29
N PHE A 5 -29.51 -3.93 28.98
CA PHE A 5 -28.88 -4.85 28.04
C PHE A 5 -27.65 -4.15 27.46
N GLY A 6 -26.47 -4.65 27.83
CA GLY A 6 -25.18 -4.18 27.36
C GLY A 6 -25.01 -4.39 25.85
N PHE A 7 -24.42 -3.39 25.21
CA PHE A 7 -23.86 -3.52 23.86
C PHE A 7 -22.67 -4.47 23.92
N GLY A 8 -22.87 -5.70 23.45
CA GLY A 8 -21.83 -6.70 23.26
C GLY A 8 -20.92 -6.35 22.08
N ASP A 9 -19.63 -6.58 22.28
CA ASP A 9 -18.52 -6.24 21.41
C ASP A 9 -18.42 -7.22 20.23
N TYR A 10 -19.15 -6.97 19.14
CA TYR A 10 -19.20 -7.85 17.95
C TYR A 10 -17.95 -7.74 17.05
N SER A 11 -17.05 -6.78 17.27
CA SER A 11 -15.88 -6.54 16.42
C SER A 11 -14.73 -7.53 16.66
N SER A 12 -14.59 -8.03 17.89
CA SER A 12 -13.52 -8.96 18.27
C SER A 12 -13.74 -10.37 17.74
N SER A 13 -14.99 -10.83 17.69
CA SER A 13 -15.38 -12.18 17.25
C SER A 13 -15.06 -12.45 15.78
N LEU A 14 -15.38 -11.51 14.88
CA LEU A 14 -15.10 -11.64 13.44
C LEU A 14 -13.59 -11.62 13.13
N TYR A 15 -12.82 -10.92 13.96
CA TYR A 15 -11.36 -10.82 13.82
C TYR A 15 -10.66 -12.12 14.25
N ILE A 16 -11.16 -12.79 15.30
CA ILE A 16 -10.65 -14.09 15.76
C ILE A 16 -10.90 -15.19 14.71
N ASP A 17 -12.05 -15.18 14.03
CA ASP A 17 -12.37 -16.14 12.96
C ASP A 17 -11.49 -15.99 11.70
N ILE A 18 -11.01 -14.77 11.41
CA ILE A 18 -10.05 -14.54 10.32
C ILE A 18 -8.65 -15.07 10.72
N VAL A 19 -8.22 -14.87 11.96
CA VAL A 19 -6.92 -15.34 12.45
C VAL A 19 -6.84 -16.87 12.48
N SER A 20 -7.94 -17.56 12.81
CA SER A 20 -7.97 -19.03 12.86
C SER A 20 -7.90 -19.70 11.47
N LEU A 21 -8.28 -18.99 10.40
CA LEU A 21 -8.22 -19.48 9.02
C LEU A 21 -6.81 -19.45 8.38
N PHE A 22 -5.82 -18.78 8.99
CA PHE A 22 -4.49 -18.60 8.39
C PHE A 22 -3.38 -19.48 8.97
N CYS A 23 -3.63 -20.24 10.04
CA CYS A 23 -2.64 -21.16 10.60
C CYS A 23 -2.74 -22.53 9.93
N SER A 24 -1.98 -22.79 8.84
CA SER A 24 -1.42 -24.11 8.46
C SER A 24 -0.76 -24.11 7.06
N SER A 25 0.31 -23.34 6.83
CA SER A 25 1.39 -23.68 5.86
C SER A 25 2.46 -22.59 5.89
N SER A 26 3.74 -22.97 5.84
CA SER A 26 4.82 -22.00 5.60
C SER A 26 4.61 -21.37 4.23
N ALA A 27 4.57 -20.03 4.15
CA ALA A 27 4.48 -19.35 2.86
C ALA A 27 5.65 -19.78 1.96
N SER A 28 5.36 -20.23 0.74
CA SER A 28 6.39 -20.42 -0.27
C SER A 28 6.89 -19.04 -0.70
N VAL A 29 8.19 -18.79 -0.50
CA VAL A 29 8.90 -17.64 -1.05
C VAL A 29 9.73 -18.15 -2.23
N HIS A 30 9.53 -17.56 -3.40
CA HIS A 30 10.30 -17.82 -4.60
C HIS A 30 11.42 -16.78 -4.74
N THR A 31 12.64 -17.18 -4.36
CA THR A 31 13.84 -16.35 -4.49
C THR A 31 14.45 -16.52 -5.88
N LEU A 32 14.67 -15.42 -6.60
CA LEU A 32 15.27 -15.46 -7.93
C LEU A 32 16.74 -15.90 -7.87
N CYS A 33 17.10 -16.92 -8.67
CA CYS A 33 18.47 -17.37 -8.83
C CYS A 33 19.14 -16.71 -10.05
N ARG A 34 20.46 -16.46 -9.99
CA ARG A 34 21.24 -15.83 -11.09
C ARG A 34 21.26 -16.61 -12.43
N GLY A 35 20.59 -17.76 -12.52
CA GLY A 35 20.47 -18.58 -13.74
C GLY A 35 19.05 -18.72 -14.30
N ASP A 36 18.01 -18.18 -13.62
CA ASP A 36 16.59 -18.39 -13.98
C ASP A 36 16.03 -17.35 -14.97
N GLN A 37 16.87 -16.76 -15.83
CA GLN A 37 16.43 -15.71 -16.76
C GLN A 37 15.32 -16.19 -17.75
N ASP A 38 15.17 -17.51 -17.90
CA ASP A 38 14.20 -18.16 -18.80
C ASP A 38 13.17 -19.08 -18.09
N ALA A 39 13.16 -19.16 -16.76
CA ALA A 39 12.17 -19.97 -16.04
C ALA A 39 10.80 -19.28 -16.08
N ALA A 40 9.77 -19.99 -16.55
CA ALA A 40 8.39 -19.49 -16.49
C ALA A 40 7.95 -19.39 -15.01
N LEU A 41 8.05 -18.19 -14.44
CA LEU A 41 7.69 -17.92 -13.05
C LEU A 41 6.17 -18.05 -12.85
N ASP A 42 5.73 -18.90 -11.91
CA ASP A 42 4.36 -18.85 -11.38
C ASP A 42 4.28 -17.78 -10.28
N LEU A 43 4.03 -16.54 -10.70
CA LEU A 43 3.97 -15.38 -9.81
C LEU A 43 2.69 -15.31 -8.96
N PHE A 44 1.71 -16.20 -9.17
CA PHE A 44 0.37 -16.05 -8.61
C PHE A 44 0.17 -16.71 -7.24
N SER A 45 1.08 -17.59 -6.84
CA SER A 45 0.90 -18.49 -5.69
C SER A 45 1.90 -18.25 -4.55
N SER A 46 2.96 -17.48 -4.79
CA SER A 46 4.07 -17.30 -3.85
C SER A 46 4.57 -15.86 -3.83
N ILE A 47 5.23 -15.47 -2.74
CA ILE A 47 5.96 -14.20 -2.70
C ILE A 47 7.20 -14.38 -3.57
N THR A 48 7.38 -13.51 -4.57
CA THR A 48 8.59 -13.47 -5.39
C THR A 48 9.53 -12.41 -4.85
N GLU A 49 10.83 -12.70 -4.81
CA GLU A 49 11.84 -11.74 -4.36
C GLU A 49 13.04 -11.66 -5.30
N ASN A 50 13.51 -10.44 -5.54
CA ASN A 50 14.84 -10.18 -6.04
C ASN A 50 15.76 -9.94 -4.83
N PRO A 51 16.60 -10.90 -4.41
CA PRO A 51 17.46 -10.75 -3.24
C PRO A 51 18.73 -9.91 -3.53
N PHE A 52 19.00 -9.59 -4.79
CA PHE A 52 20.26 -8.97 -5.19
C PHE A 52 20.27 -7.46 -4.94
N ASP A 53 21.46 -6.91 -4.76
CA ASP A 53 21.70 -5.46 -4.65
C ASP A 53 21.61 -4.71 -5.99
N CYS A 54 21.15 -5.38 -7.04
CA CYS A 54 20.98 -4.82 -8.38
C CYS A 54 19.62 -5.20 -8.97
N ALA A 55 19.19 -4.48 -10.00
CA ALA A 55 18.01 -4.85 -10.75
C ALA A 55 18.20 -6.20 -11.47
N CYS A 56 17.12 -6.96 -11.61
CA CYS A 56 17.09 -8.24 -12.31
C CYS A 56 16.04 -8.22 -13.42
N GLU A 57 16.40 -8.68 -14.62
CA GLU A 57 15.45 -8.91 -15.71
C GLU A 57 14.84 -10.30 -15.56
N VAL A 58 13.51 -10.38 -15.58
CA VAL A 58 12.75 -11.64 -15.55
C VAL A 58 11.79 -11.72 -16.72
N THR A 59 11.53 -12.93 -17.20
CA THR A 59 10.54 -13.18 -18.26
C THR A 59 9.27 -13.75 -17.64
N PHE A 60 8.13 -13.10 -17.87
CA PHE A 60 6.83 -13.54 -17.39
C PHE A 60 5.77 -13.37 -18.49
N MET A 61 5.01 -14.43 -18.78
CA MET A 61 4.01 -14.45 -19.86
C MET A 61 4.53 -13.95 -21.23
N LYS A 62 5.82 -14.21 -21.55
CA LYS A 62 6.56 -13.76 -22.75
C LYS A 62 6.96 -12.28 -22.78
N ASP A 63 6.62 -11.52 -21.75
CA ASP A 63 7.08 -10.15 -21.58
C ASP A 63 8.25 -10.09 -20.60
N LYS A 64 9.06 -9.04 -20.72
CA LYS A 64 10.24 -8.82 -19.86
C LYS A 64 9.96 -7.74 -18.83
N TYR A 65 10.40 -7.98 -17.61
CA TYR A 65 10.20 -7.09 -16.47
C TYR A 65 11.52 -6.85 -15.74
N LEU A 66 11.74 -5.62 -15.29
CA LEU A 66 12.88 -5.21 -14.47
C LEU A 66 12.47 -5.05 -13.01
N LEU A 67 12.93 -5.98 -12.19
CA LEU A 67 12.69 -6.00 -10.75
C LEU A 67 13.80 -5.22 -10.04
N PRO A 68 13.50 -4.19 -9.24
CA PRO A 68 14.49 -3.44 -8.48
C PRO A 68 15.29 -4.31 -7.50
N ALA A 69 16.43 -3.80 -7.05
CA ALA A 69 17.24 -4.44 -6.01
C ALA A 69 16.42 -4.66 -4.73
N ARG A 70 16.59 -5.83 -4.10
CA ARG A 70 15.98 -6.17 -2.79
C ARG A 70 14.45 -5.94 -2.74
N SER A 71 13.76 -6.09 -3.88
CA SER A 71 12.31 -5.93 -3.95
C SER A 71 11.60 -7.27 -3.75
N ARG A 72 10.46 -7.25 -3.05
CA ARG A 72 9.59 -8.41 -2.84
C ARG A 72 8.20 -8.09 -3.33
N PHE A 73 7.50 -9.06 -3.91
CA PHE A 73 6.11 -8.85 -4.28
C PHE A 73 5.25 -10.10 -4.27
N LEU A 74 3.94 -9.91 -4.13
CA LEU A 74 2.93 -10.93 -4.34
C LEU A 74 1.92 -10.45 -5.39
N LEU A 75 1.88 -11.12 -6.54
CA LEU A 75 0.92 -10.86 -7.60
C LEU A 75 -0.34 -11.69 -7.34
N SER A 76 -1.28 -11.14 -6.60
CA SER A 76 -2.55 -11.81 -6.31
C SER A 76 -3.69 -10.83 -6.06
N ASP A 77 -4.90 -11.37 -6.05
CA ASP A 77 -6.10 -10.65 -5.62
C ASP A 77 -6.33 -10.80 -4.10
N ILE A 78 -7.30 -10.05 -3.58
CA ILE A 78 -7.59 -9.98 -2.14
C ILE A 78 -7.92 -11.34 -1.51
N THR A 79 -8.43 -12.30 -2.28
CA THR A 79 -8.75 -13.64 -1.78
C THR A 79 -7.50 -14.48 -1.52
N ARG A 80 -6.34 -14.06 -2.05
CA ARG A 80 -5.06 -14.78 -1.99
C ARG A 80 -3.95 -13.93 -1.38
N MET A 81 -4.25 -13.26 -0.26
CA MET A 81 -3.24 -12.53 0.54
C MET A 81 -2.55 -13.39 1.61
N HIS A 82 -2.98 -14.65 1.80
CA HIS A 82 -2.42 -15.54 2.81
C HIS A 82 -0.89 -15.69 2.75
N PRO A 83 -0.18 -15.67 1.60
CA PRO A 83 1.27 -15.79 1.62
C PRO A 83 1.95 -14.62 2.34
N LEU A 84 1.41 -13.40 2.24
CA LEU A 84 1.92 -12.23 2.98
C LEU A 84 1.75 -12.42 4.49
N VAL A 85 0.57 -12.88 4.92
CA VAL A 85 0.28 -13.11 6.35
C VAL A 85 1.14 -14.25 6.89
N ASN A 86 1.20 -15.38 6.17
CA ASN A 86 1.90 -16.59 6.56
C ASN A 86 3.43 -16.44 6.51
N SER A 87 3.95 -15.39 5.86
CA SER A 87 5.38 -15.07 5.92
C SER A 87 5.84 -14.67 7.32
N GLY A 88 4.92 -14.22 8.19
CA GLY A 88 5.22 -13.74 9.54
C GLY A 88 5.88 -12.35 9.58
N GLU A 89 6.18 -11.75 8.42
CA GLU A 89 6.77 -10.42 8.31
C GLU A 89 5.82 -9.35 8.88
N LYS A 90 6.41 -8.35 9.55
CA LYS A 90 5.69 -7.19 10.09
C LYS A 90 6.31 -5.91 9.56
N TYR A 91 5.45 -4.97 9.15
CA TYR A 91 5.88 -3.76 8.47
C TYR A 91 5.78 -2.55 9.38
N ASP A 92 6.80 -1.70 9.33
CA ASP A 92 6.87 -0.42 10.06
C ASP A 92 6.12 0.69 9.30
N LEU A 93 6.02 0.54 7.97
CA LEU A 93 5.29 1.42 7.07
C LEU A 93 4.43 0.60 6.11
N ILE A 94 3.12 0.89 6.08
CA ILE A 94 2.20 0.36 5.08
C ILE A 94 1.58 1.51 4.29
N VAL A 95 1.76 1.50 2.97
CA VAL A 95 1.14 2.46 2.04
C VAL A 95 0.04 1.75 1.25
N LEU A 96 -1.13 2.37 1.13
CA LEU A 96 -2.26 1.86 0.36
C LEU A 96 -2.66 2.84 -0.73
N ASP A 97 -2.86 2.35 -1.96
CA ASP A 97 -3.54 3.11 -3.05
C ASP A 97 -4.76 2.34 -3.59
N PRO A 98 -5.87 2.25 -2.82
CA PRO A 98 -7.01 1.45 -3.20
C PRO A 98 -7.62 1.87 -4.54
N PRO A 99 -8.13 0.93 -5.36
CA PRO A 99 -8.85 1.23 -6.59
C PRO A 99 -10.28 1.73 -6.27
N TRP A 100 -10.35 2.98 -5.80
CA TRP A 100 -11.59 3.65 -5.39
C TRP A 100 -12.66 3.64 -6.49
N GLU A 101 -13.92 3.45 -6.09
CA GLU A 101 -15.06 3.46 -7.02
C GLU A 101 -15.14 4.80 -7.78
N ASN A 102 -15.17 4.73 -9.12
CA ASN A 102 -15.39 5.89 -9.97
C ASN A 102 -16.54 5.66 -10.97
N LYS A 103 -17.39 6.68 -11.16
CA LYS A 103 -18.53 6.65 -12.10
C LYS A 103 -18.07 6.42 -13.55
N SER A 104 -16.84 6.81 -13.91
CA SER A 104 -16.25 6.55 -15.23
C SER A 104 -15.82 5.10 -15.42
N VAL A 105 -15.33 4.44 -14.37
CA VAL A 105 -14.89 3.03 -14.37
C VAL A 105 -16.08 2.08 -14.56
N LYS A 106 -17.29 2.48 -14.16
CA LYS A 106 -18.53 1.73 -14.41
C LYS A 106 -18.83 1.46 -15.90
N ARG A 107 -18.26 2.24 -16.82
CA ARG A 107 -18.52 2.08 -18.27
C ARG A 107 -17.49 1.24 -19.01
N SER A 108 -16.33 0.93 -18.42
CA SER A 108 -15.19 0.39 -19.17
C SER A 108 -14.88 -1.09 -18.93
N ASN A 109 -15.57 -1.80 -18.01
CA ASN A 109 -15.34 -3.23 -17.65
C ASN A 109 -13.88 -3.64 -17.33
N ARG A 110 -12.91 -2.72 -17.40
CA ARG A 110 -11.47 -2.97 -17.34
C ARG A 110 -10.85 -2.81 -15.96
N TYR A 111 -11.64 -2.48 -14.94
CA TYR A 111 -11.19 -2.43 -13.55
C TYR A 111 -12.36 -2.80 -12.63
N ASN A 112 -12.21 -3.91 -11.91
CA ASN A 112 -13.05 -4.21 -10.75
C ASN A 112 -12.64 -3.22 -9.65
N TRP A 113 -13.44 -2.18 -9.45
CA TRP A 113 -13.33 -1.34 -8.26
C TRP A 113 -13.55 -2.21 -7.03
N LEU A 114 -12.89 -1.88 -5.92
CA LEU A 114 -13.08 -2.61 -4.67
C LEU A 114 -14.24 -1.98 -3.88
N ALA A 115 -15.20 -2.80 -3.47
CA ALA A 115 -16.24 -2.37 -2.56
C ALA A 115 -15.62 -2.04 -1.19
N SER A 116 -16.23 -1.09 -0.46
CA SER A 116 -15.80 -0.76 0.91
C SER A 116 -15.76 -2.00 1.83
N SER A 117 -16.68 -2.95 1.63
CA SER A 117 -16.70 -4.23 2.35
C SER A 117 -15.46 -5.10 2.09
N GLN A 118 -14.95 -5.10 0.86
CA GLN A 118 -13.73 -5.84 0.52
C GLN A 118 -12.49 -5.16 1.10
N LEU A 119 -12.43 -3.82 1.11
CA LEU A 119 -11.31 -3.11 1.74
C LEU A 119 -11.19 -3.43 3.23
N LYS A 120 -12.32 -3.57 3.94
CA LYS A 120 -12.35 -3.98 5.35
C LYS A 120 -11.73 -5.37 5.59
N GLN A 121 -11.69 -6.24 4.59
CA GLN A 121 -11.13 -7.60 4.70
C GLN A 121 -9.60 -7.64 4.57
N LEU A 122 -8.94 -6.53 4.22
CA LEU A 122 -7.49 -6.53 4.13
C LEU A 122 -6.88 -6.81 5.52
N PRO A 123 -5.89 -7.70 5.62
CA PRO A 123 -5.30 -8.11 6.90
C PRO A 123 -4.26 -7.08 7.40
N VAL A 124 -4.51 -5.77 7.24
CA VAL A 124 -3.55 -4.70 7.62
C VAL A 124 -3.11 -4.81 9.08
N PRO A 125 -4.01 -5.00 10.06
CA PRO A 125 -3.61 -5.24 11.45
C PRO A 125 -2.71 -6.47 11.68
N LEU A 126 -2.84 -7.51 10.83
CA LEU A 126 -1.98 -8.69 10.88
C LEU A 126 -0.64 -8.50 10.18
N LEU A 127 -0.49 -7.46 9.35
CA LEU A 127 0.75 -7.15 8.64
C LEU A 127 1.55 -6.04 9.34
N ALA A 128 0.88 -5.19 10.12
CA ALA A 128 1.49 -4.06 10.79
C ALA A 128 2.32 -4.48 12.02
N ALA A 129 3.51 -3.90 12.17
CA ALA A 129 4.28 -3.91 13.41
C ALA A 129 3.64 -2.98 14.47
N PRO A 130 3.93 -3.14 15.77
CA PRO A 130 3.51 -2.19 16.78
C PRO A 130 3.97 -0.77 16.44
N GLY A 131 3.05 0.20 16.44
CA GLY A 131 3.35 1.58 16.07
C GLY A 131 3.58 1.81 14.57
N CYS A 132 3.23 0.84 13.71
CA CYS A 132 3.29 0.97 12.25
C CYS A 132 2.59 2.26 11.77
N LEU A 133 3.27 2.99 10.89
CA LEU A 133 2.69 4.09 10.15
C LEU A 133 1.89 3.53 8.97
N VAL A 134 0.62 3.88 8.88
CA VAL A 134 -0.26 3.50 7.78
C VAL A 134 -0.64 4.74 7.00
N VAL A 135 -0.42 4.73 5.69
CA VAL A 135 -0.67 5.85 4.79
C VAL A 135 -1.62 5.41 3.70
N SER A 136 -2.73 6.10 3.51
CA SER A 136 -3.72 5.78 2.47
C SER A 136 -3.90 6.93 1.51
N TRP A 137 -3.67 6.66 0.22
CA TRP A 137 -4.10 7.54 -0.86
C TRP A 137 -5.61 7.52 -0.99
N VAL A 138 -6.21 8.71 -1.03
CA VAL A 138 -7.66 8.89 -1.10
C VAL A 138 -8.01 9.92 -2.17
N THR A 139 -9.06 9.64 -2.94
CA THR A 139 -9.57 10.61 -3.91
C THR A 139 -10.23 11.80 -3.20
N ASN A 140 -10.43 12.92 -3.91
CA ASN A 140 -11.09 14.12 -3.34
C ASN A 140 -12.59 13.96 -3.05
N ARG A 141 -13.13 12.74 -3.11
CA ARG A 141 -14.52 12.50 -2.72
C ARG A 141 -14.61 12.38 -1.21
N ALA A 142 -15.38 13.27 -0.59
CA ALA A 142 -15.59 13.28 0.87
C ALA A 142 -15.97 11.90 1.42
N LYS A 143 -16.83 11.14 0.72
CA LYS A 143 -17.22 9.78 1.13
C LYS A 143 -16.05 8.82 1.36
N HIS A 144 -14.98 8.90 0.57
CA HIS A 144 -13.83 8.00 0.72
C HIS A 144 -12.93 8.45 1.87
N ARG A 145 -12.75 9.77 2.03
CA ARG A 145 -12.04 10.34 3.18
C ARG A 145 -12.72 9.97 4.50
N GLN A 146 -14.04 10.15 4.54
CA GLN A 146 -14.88 9.79 5.68
C GLN A 146 -14.79 8.29 5.98
N PHE A 147 -14.95 7.43 4.96
CA PHE A 147 -14.79 5.99 5.10
C PHE A 147 -13.45 5.58 5.72
N ILE A 148 -12.34 6.16 5.28
CA ILE A 148 -11.03 5.87 5.88
C ILE A 148 -11.00 6.26 7.36
N LYS A 149 -11.39 7.50 7.68
CA LYS A 149 -11.25 8.08 9.02
C LYS A 149 -12.23 7.52 10.05
N GLU A 150 -13.46 7.24 9.64
CA GLU A 150 -14.57 6.91 10.54
C GLU A 150 -14.91 5.42 10.54
N GLU A 151 -14.49 4.66 9.52
CA GLU A 151 -14.80 3.23 9.44
C GLU A 151 -13.54 2.36 9.36
N LEU A 152 -12.67 2.58 8.36
CA LEU A 152 -11.59 1.64 8.05
C LEU A 152 -10.47 1.68 9.10
N TYR A 153 -9.98 2.88 9.44
CA TYR A 153 -8.92 3.03 10.43
C TYR A 153 -9.37 2.61 11.83
N PRO A 154 -10.56 3.03 12.33
CA PRO A 154 -11.07 2.53 13.60
C PRO A 154 -11.22 0.99 13.63
N LEU A 155 -11.72 0.37 12.56
CA LEU A 155 -11.81 -1.09 12.46
C LEU A 155 -10.44 -1.77 12.57
N TRP A 156 -9.40 -1.14 12.04
CA TRP A 156 -8.03 -1.64 12.10
C TRP A 156 -7.27 -1.25 13.37
N GLY A 157 -7.89 -0.50 14.29
CA GLY A 157 -7.21 0.02 15.49
C GLY A 157 -6.15 1.08 15.18
N ILE A 158 -6.32 1.81 14.08
CA ILE A 158 -5.42 2.88 13.63
C ILE A 158 -6.01 4.22 14.04
N GLU A 159 -5.20 5.04 14.71
CA GLU A 159 -5.55 6.42 15.03
C GLU A 159 -5.11 7.35 13.90
N VAL A 160 -5.99 8.24 13.45
CA VAL A 160 -5.67 9.23 12.40
C VAL A 160 -4.77 10.32 13.00
N MET A 161 -3.61 10.52 12.40
CA MET A 161 -2.58 11.48 12.87
C MET A 161 -2.55 12.77 12.06
N ALA A 162 -2.66 12.67 10.73
CA ALA A 162 -2.51 13.82 9.84
C ALA A 162 -3.17 13.59 8.47
N GLU A 163 -3.48 14.68 7.78
CA GLU A 163 -3.80 14.68 6.35
C GLU A 163 -2.74 15.45 5.56
N TRP A 164 -2.18 14.82 4.53
CA TRP A 164 -1.26 15.47 3.59
C TRP A 164 -1.90 15.60 2.22
N PHE A 165 -1.35 16.48 1.39
CA PHE A 165 -1.84 16.75 0.04
C PHE A 165 -0.70 16.62 -0.96
N TRP A 166 -0.89 15.78 -1.97
CA TRP A 166 -0.04 15.79 -3.15
C TRP A 166 -0.62 16.75 -4.18
N VAL A 167 0.01 17.91 -4.34
CA VAL A 167 -0.34 18.95 -5.30
C VAL A 167 0.43 18.72 -6.60
N LYS A 168 -0.32 18.68 -7.70
CA LYS A 168 0.15 18.43 -9.05
C LYS A 168 0.37 19.75 -9.76
N VAL A 169 1.61 19.99 -10.15
CA VAL A 169 2.02 21.21 -10.86
C VAL A 169 2.58 20.89 -12.24
N THR A 170 2.56 21.86 -13.14
CA THR A 170 3.25 21.85 -14.43
C THR A 170 4.76 22.04 -14.19
N ARG A 171 5.55 21.93 -15.27
CA ARG A 171 6.99 22.27 -15.21
C ARG A 171 7.26 23.75 -14.92
N SER A 172 6.28 24.63 -15.17
CA SER A 172 6.31 26.06 -14.80
C SER A 172 5.90 26.31 -13.34
N GLY A 173 5.47 25.29 -12.59
CA GLY A 173 5.01 25.42 -11.20
C GLY A 173 3.54 25.80 -11.06
N GLU A 174 2.79 25.86 -12.15
CA GLU A 174 1.35 26.18 -12.14
C GLU A 174 0.52 24.93 -11.85
N PHE A 175 -0.68 25.07 -11.27
CA PHE A 175 -1.54 23.90 -11.07
C PHE A 175 -1.98 23.27 -12.38
N VAL A 176 -1.94 21.94 -12.46
CA VAL A 176 -2.41 21.21 -13.66
C VAL A 176 -3.92 21.36 -13.93
N PHE A 177 -4.68 21.74 -12.90
CA PHE A 177 -6.08 22.13 -12.97
C PHE A 177 -6.34 23.30 -12.01
N PRO A 178 -7.30 24.19 -12.29
CA PRO A 178 -7.72 25.21 -11.32
C PRO A 178 -8.21 24.59 -10.00
N LEU A 179 -7.86 25.21 -8.87
CA LEU A 179 -8.27 24.74 -7.53
C LEU A 179 -9.80 24.72 -7.34
N ASP A 180 -10.48 25.67 -7.96
CA ASP A 180 -11.93 25.88 -7.95
C ASP A 180 -12.69 24.97 -8.93
N SER A 181 -11.99 24.18 -9.75
CA SER A 181 -12.64 23.25 -10.68
C SER A 181 -13.60 22.28 -9.97
N GLN A 182 -14.80 22.13 -10.52
CA GLN A 182 -15.85 21.27 -9.94
C GLN A 182 -15.59 19.76 -10.14
N HIS A 183 -14.80 19.39 -11.16
CA HIS A 183 -14.67 18.00 -11.58
C HIS A 183 -13.32 17.38 -11.28
N LYS A 184 -12.23 18.13 -11.43
CA LYS A 184 -10.86 17.66 -11.20
C LYS A 184 -10.13 18.65 -10.33
N LYS A 185 -9.60 18.19 -9.20
CA LYS A 185 -8.71 19.01 -8.37
C LYS A 185 -7.26 18.75 -8.76
N PRO A 186 -6.38 19.75 -8.65
CA PRO A 186 -4.95 19.59 -8.90
C PRO A 186 -4.22 18.91 -7.73
N TYR A 187 -4.93 18.22 -6.84
CA TYR A 187 -4.29 17.53 -5.73
C TYR A 187 -4.96 16.19 -5.44
N GLU A 188 -4.25 15.32 -4.74
CA GLU A 188 -4.77 14.11 -4.11
C GLU A 188 -4.41 14.12 -2.63
N VAL A 189 -5.05 13.25 -1.86
CA VAL A 189 -5.02 13.30 -0.41
C VAL A 189 -4.34 12.05 0.11
N LEU A 190 -3.51 12.23 1.13
CA LEU A 190 -3.03 11.14 1.97
C LEU A 190 -3.63 11.29 3.36
N ILE A 191 -4.20 10.22 3.88
CA ILE A 191 -4.55 10.12 5.30
C ILE A 191 -3.47 9.27 5.95
N LEU A 192 -2.87 9.78 7.02
CA LEU A 192 -1.81 9.12 7.77
C LEU A 192 -2.35 8.76 9.14
N GLY A 193 -2.13 7.51 9.56
CA GLY A 193 -2.52 7.03 10.87
C GLY A 193 -1.50 6.08 11.45
N LYS A 194 -1.54 5.88 12.76
CA LYS A 194 -0.62 5.00 13.47
C LYS A 194 -1.41 3.88 14.15
N LEU A 195 -0.92 2.65 14.02
CA LEU A 195 -1.53 1.52 14.74
C LEU A 195 -1.31 1.69 16.25
N ASN A 196 -2.40 1.64 17.02
CA ASN A 196 -2.32 1.71 18.48
C ASN A 196 -1.52 0.53 19.03
N SER A 197 -0.40 0.80 19.69
CA SER A 197 0.27 -0.20 20.49
C SER A 197 -0.48 -0.35 21.81
N CYS A 198 -1.19 -1.45 22.04
CA CYS A 198 -1.78 -1.80 23.34
C CYS A 198 -0.72 -2.14 24.41
N ARG A 199 0.44 -1.49 24.42
CA ARG A 199 1.47 -1.65 25.43
C ARG A 199 1.69 -0.31 26.10
N GLU A 200 1.14 -0.21 27.30
CA GLU A 200 1.53 0.76 28.31
C GLU A 200 3.05 0.77 28.46
N VAL A 201 3.61 1.98 28.43
CA VAL A 201 4.92 2.39 28.96
C VAL A 201 6.12 1.54 28.55
N GLU A 202 6.88 2.05 27.58
CA GLU A 202 8.27 2.42 27.84
C GLU A 202 8.68 3.49 26.82
N GLU A 203 9.02 4.67 27.35
CA GLU A 203 9.67 5.77 26.63
C GLU A 203 11.07 5.32 26.19
N SER A 204 11.16 4.35 25.28
CA SER A 204 12.37 4.14 24.49
C SER A 204 12.34 5.16 23.37
N SER A 205 12.84 6.34 23.72
CA SER A 205 13.15 7.48 22.88
C SER A 205 13.97 7.06 21.64
N SER A 206 13.28 6.73 20.55
CA SER A 206 13.69 7.29 19.26
C SER A 206 12.75 8.47 19.04
N ALA A 207 13.31 9.67 18.91
CA ALA A 207 12.56 10.89 18.63
C ALA A 207 11.97 10.81 17.21
N VAL A 208 10.97 9.95 17.01
CA VAL A 208 10.20 9.93 15.76
C VAL A 208 9.42 11.23 15.76
N ASN A 209 9.71 12.08 14.77
CA ASN A 209 9.11 13.40 14.67
C ASN A 209 7.58 13.30 14.70
N THR A 210 6.92 14.27 15.32
CA THR A 210 5.46 14.40 15.20
C THR A 210 5.11 14.63 13.73
N LEU A 211 4.10 13.91 13.23
CA LEU A 211 3.60 14.10 11.88
C LEU A 211 2.95 15.48 11.75
N PRO A 212 3.43 16.36 10.86
CA PRO A 212 2.78 17.64 10.64
C PRO A 212 1.44 17.42 9.94
N ASP A 213 0.40 18.08 10.41
CA ASP A 213 -0.88 18.10 9.70
C ASP A 213 -0.82 19.09 8.52
N GLN A 214 -1.64 18.85 7.49
CA GLN A 214 -1.78 19.68 6.30
C GLN A 214 -0.48 19.89 5.48
N LYS A 215 0.47 18.93 5.52
CA LYS A 215 1.70 19.01 4.72
C LYS A 215 1.41 18.92 3.22
N LEU A 216 2.08 19.76 2.44
CA LEU A 216 1.99 19.75 0.97
C LEU A 216 3.20 19.06 0.35
N LEU A 217 2.95 18.12 -0.56
CA LEU A 217 3.92 17.50 -1.44
C LEU A 217 3.68 18.03 -2.85
N LEU A 218 4.65 18.71 -3.45
CA LEU A 218 4.51 19.27 -4.79
C LEU A 218 5.35 18.47 -5.78
N SER A 219 4.74 18.01 -6.87
CA SER A 219 5.50 17.41 -7.98
C SER A 219 4.78 17.52 -9.32
N VAL A 220 5.56 17.37 -10.39
CA VAL A 220 5.02 17.19 -11.73
C VAL A 220 4.50 15.75 -11.85
N PRO A 221 3.22 15.54 -12.16
CA PRO A 221 2.67 14.20 -12.26
C PRO A 221 3.29 13.45 -13.45
N SER A 222 3.43 12.14 -13.28
CA SER A 222 3.79 11.24 -14.37
C SER A 222 2.75 11.28 -15.49
N THR A 223 3.18 11.05 -16.73
CA THR A 223 2.29 10.81 -17.86
C THR A 223 1.54 9.49 -17.72
N LEU A 224 2.09 8.54 -16.95
CA LEU A 224 1.47 7.25 -16.68
C LEU A 224 0.28 7.41 -15.73
N HIS A 225 -0.84 6.81 -16.12
CA HIS A 225 -2.09 6.95 -15.39
C HIS A 225 -2.00 6.40 -13.96
N SER A 226 -2.40 7.25 -12.99
CA SER A 226 -2.39 6.94 -11.55
C SER A 226 -1.03 6.56 -10.98
N HIS A 227 0.08 6.98 -11.61
CA HIS A 227 1.41 6.82 -11.05
C HIS A 227 1.68 7.92 -10.01
N LYS A 228 1.65 7.53 -8.73
CA LYS A 228 1.90 8.39 -7.57
C LYS A 228 3.40 8.62 -7.38
N PRO A 229 3.83 9.75 -6.80
CA PRO A 229 5.22 9.94 -6.40
C PRO A 229 5.59 8.98 -5.27
N SER A 230 6.84 8.53 -5.23
CA SER A 230 7.34 7.76 -4.09
C SER A 230 7.29 8.61 -2.81
N LEU A 231 6.83 7.98 -1.73
CA LEU A 231 6.71 8.61 -0.41
C LEU A 231 7.93 8.34 0.48
N SER A 232 8.86 7.49 0.06
CA SER A 232 9.97 6.99 0.88
C SER A 232 10.82 8.12 1.47
N ALA A 233 11.21 9.10 0.66
CA ALA A 233 12.03 10.22 1.11
C ALA A 233 11.29 11.14 2.10
N VAL A 234 9.99 11.38 1.89
CA VAL A 234 9.21 12.32 2.70
C VAL A 234 8.68 11.71 3.99
N LEU A 235 8.58 10.37 4.04
CA LEU A 235 8.18 9.60 5.23
C LEU A 235 9.36 9.18 6.10
N LYS A 236 10.58 9.12 5.54
CA LYS A 236 11.82 8.73 6.25
C LYS A 236 11.98 9.37 7.65
N PRO A 237 11.66 10.65 7.90
CA PRO A 237 11.81 11.25 9.23
C PRO A 237 10.80 10.76 10.30
N TYR A 238 9.79 9.98 9.90
CA TYR A 238 8.66 9.56 10.74
C TYR A 238 8.57 8.04 10.91
N ILE A 239 9.60 7.31 10.45
CA ILE A 239 9.71 5.85 10.50
C ILE A 239 11.12 5.47 10.99
N PRO A 240 11.34 4.22 11.45
CA PRO A 240 12.66 3.75 11.86
C PRO A 240 13.72 3.87 10.75
N GLU A 241 15.01 3.83 11.13
CA GLU A 241 16.14 3.98 10.20
C GLU A 241 16.19 2.88 9.12
N HIS A 242 15.82 1.65 9.49
CA HIS A 242 15.75 0.49 8.60
C HIS A 242 14.33 -0.11 8.60
N PRO A 243 13.36 0.59 8.00
CA PRO A 243 11.95 0.20 8.08
C PRO A 243 11.64 -0.93 7.10
N ARG A 244 10.87 -1.93 7.52
CA ARG A 244 10.20 -2.83 6.58
C ARG A 244 8.98 -2.12 6.01
N CYS A 245 8.96 -1.94 4.69
CA CYS A 245 7.91 -1.19 4.00
C CYS A 245 7.05 -2.12 3.14
N LEU A 246 5.73 -1.90 3.15
CA LEU A 246 4.76 -2.60 2.32
C LEU A 246 3.90 -1.61 1.53
N GLU A 247 3.78 -1.83 0.23
CA GLU A 247 2.82 -1.13 -0.63
C GLU A 247 1.68 -2.09 -1.03
N LEU A 248 0.44 -1.76 -0.63
CA LEU A 248 -0.77 -2.47 -1.03
C LEU A 248 -1.44 -1.77 -2.22
N PHE A 249 -1.94 -2.58 -3.16
CA PHE A 249 -2.44 -2.13 -4.47
C PHE A 249 -1.36 -1.53 -5.37
N ALA A 250 -0.11 -1.94 -5.14
CA ALA A 250 1.03 -1.47 -5.89
C ALA A 250 0.89 -1.76 -7.39
N ARG A 251 1.52 -0.91 -8.19
CA ARG A 251 1.70 -1.09 -9.65
C ARG A 251 3.16 -1.00 -10.09
N SER A 252 4.00 -0.48 -9.20
CA SER A 252 5.43 -0.36 -9.41
C SER A 252 6.14 -0.90 -8.18
N LEU A 253 7.27 -1.54 -8.41
CA LEU A 253 8.14 -2.01 -7.34
C LEU A 253 9.13 -0.91 -6.98
N GLN A 254 9.43 -0.79 -5.69
CA GLN A 254 10.51 0.03 -5.17
C GLN A 254 11.59 -0.89 -4.59
N ALA A 255 12.84 -0.46 -4.67
CA ALA A 255 13.92 -1.17 -3.98
C ALA A 255 13.66 -1.16 -2.48
N ASP A 256 13.97 -2.26 -1.79
CA ASP A 256 13.77 -2.44 -0.35
C ASP A 256 12.30 -2.50 0.13
N TRP A 257 11.34 -2.65 -0.80
CA TRP A 257 9.92 -2.72 -0.46
C TRP A 257 9.32 -4.10 -0.76
N SER A 258 8.38 -4.51 0.09
CA SER A 258 7.38 -5.51 -0.26
C SER A 258 6.21 -4.83 -0.96
N CYS A 259 5.66 -5.46 -1.99
CA CYS A 259 4.55 -4.92 -2.76
C CYS A 259 3.47 -5.98 -2.99
N TRP A 260 2.21 -5.56 -3.05
CA TRP A 260 1.10 -6.48 -3.33
C TRP A 260 0.05 -5.83 -4.22
N GLY A 261 -0.49 -6.61 -5.16
CA GLY A 261 -1.68 -6.24 -5.92
C GLY A 261 -1.81 -6.99 -7.24
N ASN A 262 -2.98 -6.85 -7.86
CA ASN A 262 -3.31 -7.47 -9.15
C ASN A 262 -2.44 -7.01 -10.32
N GLU A 263 -1.80 -5.84 -10.18
CA GLU A 263 -0.98 -5.21 -11.21
C GLU A 263 0.42 -4.89 -10.69
N VAL A 264 0.90 -5.60 -9.65
CA VAL A 264 2.08 -5.23 -8.85
C VAL A 264 3.38 -5.01 -9.64
N ILE A 265 3.54 -5.71 -10.76
CA ILE A 265 4.69 -5.57 -11.66
C ILE A 265 4.40 -4.77 -12.95
N LYS A 266 3.24 -4.12 -13.06
CA LYS A 266 2.78 -3.50 -14.31
C LYS A 266 3.76 -2.44 -14.83
N LEU A 267 4.29 -1.61 -13.95
CA LEU A 267 5.26 -0.57 -14.30
C LEU A 267 6.70 -1.08 -14.35
N GLN A 268 6.92 -2.38 -14.12
CA GLN A 268 8.23 -3.01 -14.27
C GLN A 268 8.48 -3.54 -15.67
N HIS A 269 7.48 -3.48 -16.57
CA HIS A 269 7.63 -3.91 -17.95
C HIS A 269 8.75 -3.11 -18.64
N CYS A 270 9.65 -3.79 -19.36
CA CYS A 270 10.85 -3.19 -19.96
C CYS A 270 10.55 -2.00 -20.89
N GLN A 271 9.35 -1.91 -21.48
CA GLN A 271 8.90 -0.76 -22.29
C GLN A 271 8.95 0.59 -21.55
N TYR A 272 8.89 0.60 -20.22
CA TYR A 272 8.96 1.81 -19.41
C TYR A 272 10.40 2.22 -19.07
N PHE A 273 11.39 1.44 -19.49
CA PHE A 273 12.80 1.67 -19.21
C PHE A 273 13.56 1.90 -20.51
N THR A 274 14.53 2.79 -20.46
CA THR A 274 15.51 2.95 -21.52
C THR A 274 16.81 2.33 -21.04
N ARG A 275 17.52 1.64 -21.93
CA ARG A 275 18.90 1.24 -21.65
C ARG A 275 19.75 2.48 -21.78
N GLU A 276 20.49 2.84 -20.74
CA GLU A 276 21.56 3.80 -20.90
C GLU A 276 22.53 3.23 -21.94
N THR A 277 22.65 3.93 -23.07
CA THR A 277 23.69 3.66 -24.04
C THR A 277 24.93 4.35 -23.49
N GLN A 278 25.91 3.57 -23.05
CA GLN A 278 27.24 4.09 -22.70
C GLN A 278 27.93 4.66 -23.93
#